data_AF-A0A229G1J5-F1
#
_entry.id   AF-A0A229G1J5-F1
#
_cell.length_a   1.000
_cell.length_b   1.000
_cell.length_c   1.000
_cell.angle_alpha   90.00
_cell.angle_beta   90.00
_cell.angle_gamma   90.00
#
_symmetry.space_group_name_H-M   'P 1'
#
loop_
_entity.id
_entity.type
_entity.pdbx_description
1 polymer ?
#
loop_
_entity_poly.entity_id
_entity_poly.type
_entity_poly.pdbx_seq_one_letter_code
_entity_poly.pdbx_strand_id
1 'polypeptide(L)'
;MTATDLTVHTHSALHFDKPFSCDSKLDDSFAKIDWQAPWLCHLNQLSYVSKTISRLSSSCQQVDTAAEHDNQADIAAPDIIAKVLNTAMLQQNNKSQQPSQTKPTPNNHAHRLRFVSQDALPEGEAYESFIATTGNIPTRDNLHDLFNGSIWLTFPKTKALLNYYHMCEIAKKGISTSRGRVRDTITVFDENGAVLVTTEPSIGEALIDFDWQASLITPRECWDNPQQISADDKNNAKAAVYIFGHALLEKLLQPRKPLCAHSVIIYVSAEFFKLKRSERIEYLDNQLAEYMHDLLSREDVTPRKLSPLPILGVPHFWAENANPSFYEDNQVFRSGRRQKV
;
A
#
# COMPACT_ATOMS: atom_id res chain seq x y z
N MET A 1 35.98 55.42 -54.04
CA MET A 1 35.08 55.14 -55.17
C MET A 1 34.92 53.62 -55.24
N THR A 2 33.77 52.97 -55.13
CA THR A 2 32.35 53.31 -54.85
C THR A 2 31.73 51.98 -54.40
N ALA A 3 31.06 51.82 -53.24
CA ALA A 3 29.78 52.40 -52.80
C ALA A 3 28.53 51.79 -53.49
N THR A 4 28.00 50.69 -52.90
CA THR A 4 26.58 50.27 -52.83
C THR A 4 26.50 49.22 -51.70
N ASP A 5 25.68 49.25 -50.63
CA ASP A 5 24.27 49.67 -50.40
C ASP A 5 23.26 48.86 -51.25
N LEU A 6 22.12 48.32 -50.76
CA LEU A 6 21.51 48.20 -49.41
C LEU A 6 21.12 46.70 -49.16
N THR A 7 20.34 46.20 -48.18
CA THR A 7 19.42 46.74 -47.14
C THR A 7 19.28 45.74 -45.97
N VAL A 8 18.66 46.15 -44.84
CA VAL A 8 18.21 45.30 -43.72
C VAL A 8 16.75 44.85 -43.89
N HIS A 9 16.40 43.63 -43.48
CA HIS A 9 15.05 43.33 -43.00
C HIS A 9 15.06 42.41 -41.76
N THR A 10 14.38 42.86 -40.72
CA THR A 10 14.16 42.17 -39.45
C THR A 10 12.88 41.32 -39.47
N HIS A 11 12.99 40.04 -39.12
CA HIS A 11 11.89 39.25 -38.52
C HIS A 11 12.53 38.42 -37.41
N SER A 12 12.30 38.77 -36.13
CA SER A 12 11.12 38.41 -35.34
C SER A 12 11.07 36.91 -35.03
N ALA A 13 11.14 36.62 -33.73
CA ALA A 13 11.20 35.31 -33.10
C ALA A 13 10.19 34.28 -33.62
N LEU A 14 10.57 33.00 -33.50
CA LEU A 14 9.73 32.01 -32.82
C LEU A 14 10.61 31.10 -31.96
N HIS A 15 10.39 31.17 -30.65
CA HIS A 15 10.85 30.17 -29.69
C HIS A 15 10.20 28.82 -30.07
N PHE A 16 11.00 27.77 -30.25
CA PHE A 16 10.46 26.40 -30.22
C PHE A 16 10.30 25.94 -28.77
N ASP A 17 9.36 26.60 -28.07
CA ASP A 17 8.84 26.06 -26.82
C ASP A 17 8.06 24.80 -27.16
N LYS A 18 8.68 23.66 -26.83
CA LYS A 18 8.03 22.37 -26.84
C LYS A 18 6.86 22.46 -25.84
N PRO A 19 5.60 22.21 -26.23
CA PRO A 19 4.54 22.10 -25.25
C PRO A 19 4.79 20.86 -24.40
N PHE A 20 5.25 21.06 -23.17
CA PHE A 20 4.99 20.10 -22.10
C PHE A 20 3.47 20.12 -21.88
N SER A 21 2.73 19.23 -22.55
CA SER A 21 1.34 19.00 -22.16
C SER A 21 1.36 18.25 -20.83
N CYS A 22 1.21 19.00 -19.74
CA CYS A 22 0.93 18.45 -18.44
C CYS A 22 -0.56 18.07 -18.41
N ASP A 23 -0.91 17.03 -19.15
CA ASP A 23 -2.22 16.38 -19.04
C ASP A 23 -2.26 15.54 -17.75
N SER A 24 -2.15 16.21 -16.60
CA SER A 24 -2.28 15.57 -15.28
C SER A 24 -3.75 15.18 -15.07
N LYS A 25 -4.13 14.04 -15.64
CA LYS A 25 -5.40 13.36 -15.45
C LYS A 25 -5.12 11.97 -14.91
N LEU A 26 -5.91 11.54 -13.92
CA LEU A 26 -5.91 10.15 -13.51
C LEU A 26 -6.45 9.29 -14.66
N ASP A 27 -5.76 8.20 -15.00
CA ASP A 27 -6.18 7.32 -16.08
C ASP A 27 -7.46 6.50 -15.74
N ASP A 28 -8.04 5.85 -16.75
CA ASP A 28 -9.27 5.06 -16.62
C ASP A 28 -9.21 3.90 -15.62
N SER A 29 -8.02 3.51 -15.13
CA SER A 29 -7.90 2.46 -14.12
C SER A 29 -8.41 2.89 -12.75
N PHE A 30 -8.31 4.17 -12.41
CA PHE A 30 -8.84 4.72 -11.16
C PHE A 30 -10.38 4.69 -11.11
N ALA A 31 -11.05 4.82 -12.25
CA ALA A 31 -12.50 4.68 -12.37
C ALA A 31 -12.99 3.23 -12.15
N LYS A 32 -12.11 2.24 -12.27
CA LYS A 32 -12.42 0.80 -12.17
C LYS A 32 -12.28 0.24 -10.75
N ILE A 33 -11.91 1.07 -9.77
CA ILE A 33 -11.74 0.63 -8.38
C ILE A 33 -13.12 0.37 -7.75
N ASP A 34 -13.42 -0.90 -7.46
CA ASP A 34 -14.51 -1.25 -6.55
C ASP A 34 -14.10 -0.93 -5.10
N TRP A 35 -14.44 0.28 -4.66
CA TRP A 35 -14.19 0.75 -3.30
C TRP A 35 -15.01 0.02 -2.22
N GLN A 36 -15.96 -0.86 -2.59
CA GLN A 36 -16.69 -1.71 -1.65
C GLN A 36 -16.01 -3.07 -1.44
N ALA A 37 -14.96 -3.38 -2.20
CA ALA A 37 -14.28 -4.67 -2.14
C ALA A 37 -13.75 -4.98 -0.72
N PRO A 38 -13.96 -6.21 -0.20
CA PRO A 38 -13.71 -6.57 1.20
C PRO A 38 -12.25 -6.36 1.62
N TRP A 39 -11.30 -6.55 0.69
CA TRP A 39 -9.86 -6.36 0.91
C TRP A 39 -9.39 -4.90 0.93
N LEU A 40 -10.27 -3.93 0.69
CA LEU A 40 -9.99 -2.49 0.86
C LEU A 40 -10.57 -1.93 2.16
N CYS A 41 -11.49 -2.64 2.81
CA CYS A 41 -12.25 -2.14 3.95
C CYS A 41 -11.38 -1.73 5.15
N HIS A 42 -10.13 -2.21 5.26
CA HIS A 42 -9.21 -1.89 6.34
C HIS A 42 -8.40 -0.60 6.14
N LEU A 43 -8.39 -0.02 4.93
CA LEU A 43 -7.57 1.16 4.63
C LEU A 43 -8.01 2.37 5.45
N ASN A 44 -7.06 3.01 6.12
CA ASN A 44 -7.31 4.30 6.78
C ASN A 44 -7.70 5.36 5.76
N GLN A 45 -8.61 6.24 6.15
CA GLN A 45 -9.19 7.29 5.29
C GLN A 45 -9.90 6.79 4.02
N LEU A 46 -10.23 5.49 3.90
CA LEU A 46 -10.93 4.91 2.75
C LEU A 46 -12.12 5.75 2.27
N SER A 47 -12.99 6.22 3.17
CA SER A 47 -14.16 7.04 2.77
C SER A 47 -13.78 8.41 2.18
N TYR A 48 -12.63 8.99 2.53
CA TYR A 48 -12.18 10.25 1.95
C TYR A 48 -11.47 9.99 0.62
N VAL A 49 -10.58 9.01 0.58
CA VAL A 49 -9.82 8.63 -0.63
C VAL A 49 -10.76 8.18 -1.74
N SER A 50 -11.68 7.24 -1.47
CA SER A 50 -12.64 6.74 -2.47
C SER A 50 -13.51 7.85 -3.07
N LYS A 51 -14.15 8.66 -2.21
CA LYS A 51 -14.99 9.79 -2.66
C LYS A 51 -14.21 10.80 -3.49
N THR A 52 -12.95 11.07 -3.15
CA THR A 52 -12.11 12.04 -3.87
C THR A 52 -11.64 11.48 -5.21
N ILE A 53 -11.07 10.26 -5.22
CA ILE A 53 -10.60 9.61 -6.45
C ILE A 53 -11.76 9.38 -7.43
N SER A 54 -12.91 8.86 -6.98
CA SER A 54 -14.07 8.68 -7.87
C SER A 54 -14.55 9.98 -8.50
N ARG A 55 -14.60 11.11 -7.77
CA ARG A 55 -14.94 12.42 -8.35
C ARG A 55 -13.94 12.86 -9.41
N LEU A 56 -12.65 12.72 -9.13
CA LEU A 56 -11.59 13.13 -10.05
C LEU A 56 -11.60 12.28 -11.33
N SER A 57 -11.81 10.97 -11.20
CA SER A 57 -11.98 10.06 -12.34
C SER A 57 -13.23 10.36 -13.16
N SER A 58 -14.39 10.64 -12.53
CA SER A 58 -15.62 11.00 -13.25
C SER A 58 -15.55 12.38 -13.92
N SER A 59 -14.92 13.37 -13.28
CA SER A 59 -14.76 14.71 -13.85
C SER A 59 -13.89 14.71 -15.11
N CYS A 60 -13.00 13.73 -15.28
CA CYS A 60 -12.21 13.56 -16.50
C CYS A 60 -13.02 13.01 -17.69
N GLN A 61 -14.19 12.41 -17.44
CA GLN A 61 -15.06 11.82 -18.47
C GLN A 61 -16.14 12.78 -19.01
N GLN A 62 -16.28 13.99 -18.42
CA GLN A 62 -17.31 14.97 -18.79
C GLN A 62 -16.79 16.19 -19.56
N VAL A 63 -15.52 16.21 -19.97
CA VAL A 63 -14.96 17.31 -20.79
C VAL A 63 -15.34 17.13 -22.27
N ASP A 64 -16.66 17.16 -22.52
CA ASP A 64 -17.26 17.28 -23.85
C ASP A 64 -18.69 17.87 -23.75
N THR A 65 -18.90 18.90 -22.90
CA THR A 65 -19.89 19.98 -23.12
C THR A 65 -19.85 21.06 -22.02
N ALA A 66 -19.97 22.33 -22.45
CA ALA A 66 -20.35 23.53 -21.69
C ALA A 66 -19.48 23.97 -20.48
N ALA A 67 -19.15 25.26 -20.47
CA ALA A 67 -18.48 25.91 -19.36
C ALA A 67 -19.49 26.54 -18.39
N GLU A 68 -19.25 26.41 -17.09
CA GLU A 68 -19.76 27.32 -16.06
C GLU A 68 -18.79 27.35 -14.87
N HIS A 69 -18.64 28.52 -14.23
CA HIS A 69 -17.68 28.76 -13.15
C HIS A 69 -18.26 28.38 -11.78
N ASP A 70 -17.50 27.62 -10.99
CA ASP A 70 -17.26 27.99 -9.58
C ASP A 70 -15.93 27.38 -9.05
N ASN A 71 -15.49 27.86 -7.88
CA ASN A 71 -14.15 27.72 -7.28
C ASN A 71 -13.57 26.29 -7.19
N GLN A 72 -12.84 25.84 -8.22
CA GLN A 72 -12.19 24.51 -8.25
C GLN A 72 -10.75 24.52 -8.83
N ALA A 73 -9.96 25.56 -8.55
CA ALA A 73 -8.72 25.86 -9.30
C ALA A 73 -7.42 25.11 -8.91
N ASP A 74 -7.35 24.37 -7.79
CA ASP A 74 -6.07 23.85 -7.25
C ASP A 74 -5.72 22.38 -7.60
N ILE A 75 -6.62 21.63 -8.24
CA ILE A 75 -6.43 20.18 -8.49
C ILE A 75 -6.01 19.86 -9.95
N ALA A 76 -6.02 20.85 -10.84
CA ALA A 76 -5.58 20.71 -12.24
C ALA A 76 -4.06 20.79 -12.45
N ALA A 77 -3.27 20.42 -11.43
CA ALA A 77 -1.81 20.50 -11.42
C ALA A 77 -1.22 19.15 -11.01
N PRO A 78 0.03 18.83 -11.41
CA PRO A 78 0.67 17.54 -11.12
C PRO A 78 0.64 17.16 -9.63
N ASP A 79 0.86 15.87 -9.38
CA ASP A 79 0.88 15.24 -8.05
C ASP A 79 -0.51 15.14 -7.39
N ILE A 80 -1.53 14.81 -8.17
CA ILE A 80 -2.92 14.63 -7.71
C ILE A 80 -2.97 13.65 -6.53
N ILE A 81 -2.34 12.49 -6.65
CA ILE A 81 -2.34 11.44 -5.63
C ILE A 81 -1.60 11.90 -4.38
N ALA A 82 -0.48 12.62 -4.51
CA ALA A 82 0.22 13.21 -3.37
C ALA A 82 -0.66 14.22 -2.60
N LYS A 83 -1.41 15.07 -3.32
CA LYS A 83 -2.34 16.05 -2.72
C LYS A 83 -3.50 15.38 -1.98
N VAL A 84 -4.11 14.35 -2.57
CA VAL A 84 -5.18 13.55 -1.94
C VAL A 84 -4.65 12.87 -0.68
N LEU A 85 -3.50 12.19 -0.75
CA LEU A 85 -2.91 11.47 0.38
C LEU A 85 -2.44 12.41 1.49
N ASN A 86 -1.90 13.59 1.18
CA ASN A 86 -1.57 14.61 2.18
C ASN A 86 -2.83 15.12 2.91
N THR A 87 -3.92 15.36 2.18
CA THR A 87 -5.18 15.79 2.79
C THR A 87 -5.76 14.71 3.70
N ALA A 88 -5.68 13.44 3.29
CA ALA A 88 -6.03 12.29 4.11
C ALA A 88 -5.15 12.21 5.38
N MET A 89 -3.84 12.44 5.25
CA MET A 89 -2.91 12.46 6.39
C MET A 89 -3.22 13.60 7.37
N LEU A 90 -3.58 14.78 6.89
CA LEU A 90 -3.99 15.90 7.76
C LEU A 90 -5.26 15.57 8.55
N GLN A 91 -6.26 14.95 7.92
CA GLN A 91 -7.48 14.48 8.60
C GLN A 91 -7.20 13.39 9.65
N GLN A 92 -6.15 12.59 9.46
CA GLN A 92 -5.69 11.58 10.42
C GLN A 92 -4.94 12.20 11.60
N ASN A 93 -3.95 13.07 11.33
CA ASN A 93 -3.16 13.76 12.35
C ASN A 93 -3.99 14.71 13.24
N ASN A 94 -5.14 15.17 12.76
CA ASN A 94 -6.09 15.95 13.58
C ASN A 94 -6.90 15.08 14.57
N LYS A 95 -6.87 13.75 14.43
CA LYS A 95 -7.55 12.79 15.31
C LYS A 95 -6.55 12.07 16.23
N SER A 96 -5.46 11.56 15.67
CA SER A 96 -4.35 10.98 16.42
C SER A 96 -3.41 12.09 16.86
N GLN A 97 -3.26 12.31 18.17
CA GLN A 97 -2.57 13.47 18.78
C GLN A 97 -1.05 13.57 18.47
N GLN A 98 -0.48 12.68 17.66
CA GLN A 98 0.90 12.74 17.19
C GLN A 98 0.97 12.53 15.67
N PRO A 99 1.81 13.31 14.95
CA PRO A 99 2.00 13.16 13.52
C PRO A 99 2.81 11.90 13.20
N SER A 100 2.53 11.26 12.05
CA SER A 100 3.35 10.16 11.55
C SER A 100 4.76 10.63 11.16
N GLN A 101 5.78 9.87 11.53
CA GLN A 101 7.21 10.22 11.38
C GLN A 101 8.04 9.03 10.88
N THR A 102 9.21 9.31 10.28
CA THR A 102 10.23 8.30 10.02
C THR A 102 10.83 7.77 11.33
N LYS A 103 11.30 6.51 11.32
CA LYS A 103 12.03 5.96 12.47
C LYS A 103 13.50 6.43 12.41
N PRO A 104 14.03 7.09 13.46
CA PRO A 104 15.38 7.65 13.44
C PRO A 104 16.45 6.57 13.36
N THR A 105 17.60 6.92 12.80
CA THR A 105 18.83 6.09 12.78
C THR A 105 19.94 6.82 13.55
N PRO A 106 21.08 6.19 13.89
CA PRO A 106 22.17 6.87 14.59
C PRO A 106 22.68 8.15 13.92
N ASN A 107 22.53 8.27 12.60
CA ASN A 107 23.00 9.40 11.79
C ASN A 107 21.85 10.28 11.24
N ASN A 108 20.60 10.06 11.64
CA ASN A 108 19.46 10.79 11.10
C ASN A 108 18.28 10.87 12.09
N HIS A 109 17.72 12.06 12.23
CA HIS A 109 16.58 12.33 13.11
C HIS A 109 15.25 11.82 12.54
N ALA A 110 14.21 11.83 13.37
CA ALA A 110 12.84 11.55 12.91
C ALA A 110 12.30 12.75 12.13
N HIS A 111 11.78 12.52 10.93
CA HIS A 111 11.18 13.53 10.07
C HIS A 111 9.68 13.29 9.96
N ARG A 112 8.89 14.37 9.91
CA ARG A 112 7.44 14.28 9.69
C ARG A 112 7.17 13.77 8.27
N LEU A 113 6.34 12.75 8.16
CA LEU A 113 5.96 12.21 6.85
C LEU A 113 5.08 13.20 6.08
N ARG A 114 5.32 13.31 4.78
CA ARG A 114 4.43 13.94 3.80
C ARG A 114 4.63 13.32 2.42
N PHE A 115 3.60 13.29 1.60
CA PHE A 115 3.70 12.88 0.20
C PHE A 115 4.19 14.05 -0.65
N VAL A 116 5.02 13.79 -1.66
CA VAL A 116 5.55 14.79 -2.59
C VAL A 116 5.54 14.25 -4.02
N SER A 117 5.71 15.13 -5.01
CA SER A 117 5.98 14.75 -6.39
C SER A 117 7.08 13.70 -6.50
N GLN A 118 6.97 12.82 -7.49
CA GLN A 118 8.10 11.97 -7.89
C GLN A 118 9.32 12.81 -8.31
N ASP A 119 9.11 14.01 -8.87
CA ASP A 119 10.18 14.91 -9.33
C ASP A 119 10.96 15.54 -8.17
N ALA A 120 10.47 15.41 -6.93
CA ALA A 120 11.20 15.83 -5.74
C ALA A 120 12.31 14.84 -5.33
N LEU A 121 12.32 13.61 -5.85
CA LEU A 121 13.38 12.63 -5.63
C LEU A 121 14.57 12.94 -6.55
N PRO A 122 15.78 13.25 -6.03
CA PRO A 122 16.94 13.53 -6.86
C PRO A 122 17.35 12.34 -7.73
N GLU A 123 17.83 12.60 -8.95
CA GLU A 123 18.35 11.55 -9.83
C GLU A 123 19.51 10.78 -9.14
N GLY A 124 19.41 9.46 -9.15
CA GLY A 124 20.38 8.57 -8.50
C GLY A 124 20.19 8.39 -6.98
N GLU A 125 19.32 9.15 -6.31
CA GLU A 125 19.00 8.88 -4.92
C GLU A 125 18.03 7.68 -4.79
N ALA A 126 18.30 6.80 -3.82
CA ALA A 126 17.42 5.68 -3.53
C ALA A 126 16.15 6.16 -2.81
N TYR A 127 14.98 5.77 -3.30
CA TYR A 127 13.65 6.08 -2.72
C TYR A 127 13.61 5.97 -1.19
N GLU A 128 14.13 4.88 -0.62
CA GLU A 128 14.16 4.64 0.82
C GLU A 128 15.10 5.60 1.57
N SER A 129 16.22 6.00 0.95
CA SER A 129 17.14 7.00 1.51
C SER A 129 16.45 8.34 1.64
N PHE A 130 15.83 8.79 0.57
CA PHE A 130 15.14 10.07 0.51
C PHE A 130 13.98 10.15 1.53
N ILE A 131 13.17 9.09 1.65
CA ILE A 131 12.14 9.01 2.70
C ILE A 131 12.77 9.13 4.08
N ALA A 132 13.82 8.34 4.38
CA ALA A 132 14.44 8.34 5.69
C ALA A 132 14.98 9.74 6.06
N THR A 133 15.75 10.36 5.17
CA THR A 133 16.50 11.61 5.41
C THR A 133 15.65 12.88 5.36
N THR A 134 14.45 12.83 4.76
CA THR A 134 13.62 14.04 4.57
C THR A 134 12.18 13.92 5.06
N GLY A 135 11.68 12.71 5.30
CA GLY A 135 10.26 12.44 5.55
C GLY A 135 9.35 12.57 4.31
N ASN A 136 9.91 12.92 3.15
CA ASN A 136 9.16 13.04 1.92
C ASN A 136 8.97 11.68 1.25
N ILE A 137 7.74 11.31 0.92
CA ILE A 137 7.39 10.08 0.19
C ILE A 137 7.14 10.45 -1.28
N PRO A 138 8.08 10.14 -2.22
CA PRO A 138 7.85 10.36 -3.65
C PRO A 138 6.63 9.57 -4.11
N THR A 139 5.76 10.24 -4.86
CA THR A 139 4.44 9.75 -5.23
C THR A 139 4.14 10.16 -6.67
N ARG A 140 3.80 9.18 -7.51
CA ARG A 140 3.35 9.33 -8.89
C ARG A 140 1.83 9.24 -8.94
N ASP A 141 1.24 9.78 -10.01
CA ASP A 141 -0.21 9.69 -10.24
C ASP A 141 -0.60 8.35 -10.87
N ASN A 142 -0.36 7.24 -10.14
CA ASN A 142 -0.74 5.87 -10.54
C ASN A 142 -1.36 5.07 -9.38
N LEU A 143 -2.00 3.93 -9.71
CA LEU A 143 -2.66 3.06 -8.73
C LEU A 143 -1.70 2.50 -7.68
N HIS A 144 -0.50 2.12 -8.10
CA HIS A 144 0.53 1.54 -7.25
C HIS A 144 0.89 2.48 -6.09
N ASP A 145 1.13 3.76 -6.39
CA ASP A 145 1.48 4.78 -5.41
C ASP A 145 0.26 5.26 -4.60
N LEU A 146 -0.94 5.24 -5.18
CA LEU A 146 -2.19 5.41 -4.42
C LEU A 146 -2.34 4.33 -3.34
N PHE A 147 -2.10 3.06 -3.66
CA PHE A 147 -2.16 1.98 -2.67
C PHE A 147 -0.97 2.02 -1.70
N ASN A 148 0.24 2.32 -2.16
CA ASN A 148 1.43 2.48 -1.31
C ASN A 148 1.19 3.58 -0.26
N GLY A 149 0.70 4.75 -0.69
CA GLY A 149 0.33 5.84 0.20
C GLY A 149 -0.83 5.49 1.13
N SER A 150 -1.83 4.74 0.65
CA SER A 150 -2.91 4.24 1.51
C SER A 150 -2.39 3.29 2.60
N ILE A 151 -1.39 2.46 2.29
CA ILE A 151 -0.71 1.61 3.27
C ILE A 151 0.15 2.45 4.24
N TRP A 152 0.85 3.50 3.78
CA TRP A 152 1.55 4.44 4.68
C TRP A 152 0.60 5.13 5.67
N LEU A 153 -0.65 5.44 5.28
CA LEU A 153 -1.68 5.98 6.18
C LEU A 153 -2.26 4.91 7.13
N THR A 154 -2.26 3.64 6.71
CA THR A 154 -2.84 2.52 7.48
C THR A 154 -1.85 1.95 8.49
N PHE A 155 -0.58 1.79 8.10
CA PHE A 155 0.48 1.17 8.90
C PHE A 155 1.76 2.05 8.95
N PRO A 156 1.68 3.31 9.42
CA PRO A 156 2.80 4.24 9.41
C PRO A 156 4.01 3.76 10.22
N LYS A 157 3.81 3.13 11.40
CA LYS A 157 4.91 2.65 12.26
C LYS A 157 5.63 1.48 11.60
N THR A 158 4.89 0.55 11.02
CA THR A 158 5.46 -0.58 10.27
C THR A 158 6.22 -0.09 9.04
N LYS A 159 5.61 0.75 8.19
CA LYS A 159 6.30 1.31 7.01
C LYS A 159 7.58 2.07 7.38
N ALA A 160 7.54 2.91 8.43
CA ALA A 160 8.71 3.62 8.94
C ALA A 160 9.82 2.67 9.46
N LEU A 161 9.44 1.53 10.06
CA LEU A 161 10.37 0.49 10.47
C LEU A 161 11.02 -0.25 9.28
N LEU A 162 10.23 -0.61 8.26
CA LEU A 162 10.74 -1.26 7.05
C LEU A 162 11.76 -0.36 6.34
N ASN A 163 11.45 0.93 6.22
CA ASN A 163 12.37 1.96 5.72
C ASN A 163 13.66 2.06 6.58
N TYR A 164 13.54 2.03 7.91
CA TYR A 164 14.71 1.98 8.82
C TYR A 164 15.62 0.77 8.55
N TYR A 165 15.07 -0.44 8.34
CA TYR A 165 15.89 -1.61 8.00
C TYR A 165 16.51 -1.54 6.60
N HIS A 166 15.82 -0.91 5.63
CA HIS A 166 16.44 -0.57 4.35
C HIS A 166 17.67 0.32 4.55
N MET A 167 17.59 1.34 5.39
CA MET A 167 18.73 2.21 5.72
C MET A 167 19.86 1.47 6.43
N CYS A 168 19.56 0.62 7.41
CA CYS A 168 20.58 -0.19 8.09
C CYS A 168 21.34 -1.11 7.13
N GLU A 169 20.67 -1.68 6.12
CA GLU A 169 21.33 -2.53 5.13
C GLU A 169 22.11 -1.72 4.07
N ILE A 170 21.59 -0.56 3.64
CA ILE A 170 22.32 0.36 2.74
C ILE A 170 23.61 0.85 3.41
N ALA A 171 23.56 1.24 4.68
CA ALA A 171 24.74 1.68 5.43
C ALA A 171 25.82 0.59 5.57
N LYS A 172 25.44 -0.69 5.68
CA LYS A 172 26.38 -1.82 5.78
C LYS A 172 27.01 -2.24 4.45
N LYS A 173 26.27 -2.15 3.34
CA LYS A 173 26.63 -2.79 2.05
C LYS A 173 26.82 -1.80 0.89
N GLY A 174 26.58 -0.51 1.13
CA GLY A 174 26.44 0.49 0.08
C GLY A 174 25.22 0.24 -0.80
N ILE A 175 25.09 1.04 -1.85
CA ILE A 175 24.05 0.88 -2.89
C ILE A 175 24.52 -0.19 -3.90
N SER A 176 24.61 -1.44 -3.44
CA SER A 176 24.89 -2.60 -4.30
C SER A 176 23.63 -3.07 -5.04
N THR A 177 23.80 -3.61 -6.25
CA THR A 177 22.72 -4.13 -7.10
C THR A 177 22.07 -5.39 -6.53
N SER A 178 22.80 -6.19 -5.74
CA SER A 178 22.23 -7.35 -5.03
C SER A 178 21.64 -6.92 -3.68
N ARG A 179 20.30 -6.92 -3.58
CA ARG A 179 19.62 -6.80 -2.28
C ARG A 179 20.05 -7.94 -1.35
N GLY A 180 20.20 -7.62 -0.07
CA GLY A 180 20.41 -8.62 0.98
C GLY A 180 19.09 -9.23 1.45
N ARG A 181 19.15 -10.42 2.07
CA ARG A 181 17.97 -11.18 2.53
C ARG A 181 16.97 -10.36 3.36
N VAL A 182 17.44 -9.43 4.19
CA VAL A 182 16.62 -8.45 4.93
C VAL A 182 15.80 -7.60 3.95
N ARG A 183 16.46 -6.91 3.00
CA ARG A 183 15.80 -6.08 1.98
C ARG A 183 14.85 -6.89 1.09
N ASP A 184 15.21 -8.13 0.73
CA ASP A 184 14.31 -9.01 -0.03
C ASP A 184 13.06 -9.40 0.76
N THR A 185 13.21 -9.69 2.05
CA THR A 185 12.07 -10.01 2.95
C THR A 185 11.14 -8.81 3.06
N ILE A 186 11.71 -7.61 3.23
CA ILE A 186 10.95 -6.36 3.25
C ILE A 186 10.23 -6.15 1.93
N THR A 187 10.91 -6.18 0.78
CA THR A 187 10.25 -5.99 -0.53
C THR A 187 9.12 -7.00 -0.75
N VAL A 188 9.32 -8.28 -0.44
CA VAL A 188 8.27 -9.30 -0.64
C VAL A 188 7.03 -9.02 0.23
N PHE A 189 7.23 -8.58 1.48
CA PHE A 189 6.14 -8.19 2.38
C PHE A 189 5.50 -6.85 2.00
N ASP A 190 6.27 -5.85 1.62
CA ASP A 190 5.77 -4.52 1.28
C ASP A 190 4.92 -4.52 0.00
N GLU A 191 5.30 -5.36 -0.96
CA GLU A 191 4.62 -5.53 -2.25
C GLU A 191 3.41 -6.49 -2.16
N ASN A 192 3.55 -7.61 -1.43
CA ASN A 192 2.57 -8.70 -1.44
C ASN A 192 2.22 -9.25 -0.05
N GLY A 193 2.45 -8.49 1.01
CA GLY A 193 2.24 -8.93 2.40
C GLY A 193 0.79 -8.94 2.84
N ALA A 194 0.52 -9.75 3.86
CA ALA A 194 -0.74 -9.75 4.59
C ALA A 194 -0.48 -10.07 6.07
N VAL A 195 -1.43 -9.72 6.93
CA VAL A 195 -1.40 -10.07 8.35
C VAL A 195 -2.60 -10.97 8.61
N LEU A 196 -2.37 -12.24 8.91
CA LEU A 196 -3.38 -13.08 9.57
C LEU A 196 -3.40 -12.66 11.05
N VAL A 197 -4.59 -12.32 11.53
CA VAL A 197 -4.82 -11.97 12.93
C VAL A 197 -5.78 -13.01 13.50
N THR A 198 -5.40 -13.70 14.58
CA THR A 198 -6.26 -14.75 15.14
C THR A 198 -6.15 -14.93 16.65
N THR A 199 -7.25 -15.36 17.28
CA THR A 199 -7.30 -15.82 18.69
C THR A 199 -6.95 -17.30 18.84
N GLU A 200 -6.92 -18.07 17.75
CA GLU A 200 -6.79 -19.53 17.76
C GLU A 200 -5.43 -19.93 17.14
N PRO A 201 -4.47 -20.45 17.93
CA PRO A 201 -3.17 -20.86 17.42
C PRO A 201 -3.25 -21.84 16.24
N SER A 202 -4.21 -22.76 16.28
CA SER A 202 -4.43 -23.77 15.24
C SER A 202 -4.68 -23.20 13.84
N ILE A 203 -5.33 -22.02 13.72
CA ILE A 203 -5.58 -21.37 12.43
C ILE A 203 -4.26 -20.84 11.81
N GLY A 204 -3.37 -20.32 12.67
CA GLY A 204 -2.05 -19.81 12.28
C GLY A 204 -1.03 -20.91 12.01
N GLU A 205 -1.02 -21.95 12.83
CA GLU A 205 -0.21 -23.16 12.64
C GLU A 205 -0.59 -23.87 11.33
N ALA A 206 -1.88 -24.08 11.08
CA ALA A 206 -2.37 -24.63 9.81
C ALA A 206 -1.94 -23.80 8.58
N LEU A 207 -1.89 -22.47 8.68
CA LEU A 207 -1.38 -21.61 7.60
C LEU A 207 0.12 -21.82 7.33
N ILE A 208 0.91 -22.04 8.38
CA ILE A 208 2.35 -22.32 8.26
C ILE A 208 2.58 -23.69 7.59
N ASP A 209 1.76 -24.67 7.96
CA ASP A 209 1.86 -26.08 7.53
C ASP A 209 1.10 -26.40 6.23
N PHE A 210 0.54 -25.39 5.56
CA PHE A 210 -0.20 -25.51 4.30
C PHE A 210 -1.51 -26.32 4.42
N ASP A 211 -2.07 -26.44 5.62
CA ASP A 211 -3.39 -27.01 5.87
C ASP A 211 -4.48 -25.96 5.64
N TRP A 212 -4.90 -25.86 4.37
CA TRP A 212 -5.96 -24.94 3.96
C TRP A 212 -7.33 -25.29 4.54
N GLN A 213 -7.56 -26.56 4.91
CA GLN A 213 -8.81 -26.97 5.56
C GLN A 213 -8.88 -26.39 6.97
N ALA A 214 -7.90 -26.70 7.81
CA ALA A 214 -7.85 -26.21 9.18
C ALA A 214 -7.65 -24.67 9.28
N SER A 215 -6.99 -24.03 8.31
CA SER A 215 -6.77 -22.58 8.32
C SER A 215 -7.93 -21.76 7.75
N LEU A 216 -8.52 -22.15 6.61
CA LEU A 216 -9.47 -21.30 5.86
C LEU A 216 -10.91 -21.83 5.83
N ILE A 217 -11.11 -23.14 5.91
CA ILE A 217 -12.40 -23.79 5.57
C ILE A 217 -13.14 -24.23 6.83
N THR A 218 -12.52 -25.07 7.67
CA THR A 218 -13.09 -25.51 8.95
C THR A 218 -13.44 -24.35 9.88
N PRO A 219 -12.61 -23.31 10.08
CA PRO A 219 -12.95 -22.19 10.94
C PRO A 219 -13.84 -21.13 10.27
N ARG A 220 -14.32 -21.33 9.03
CA ARG A 220 -14.95 -20.28 8.19
C ARG A 220 -16.02 -19.44 8.90
N GLU A 221 -16.89 -20.07 9.71
CA GLU A 221 -17.96 -19.38 10.44
C GLU A 221 -17.45 -18.43 11.53
N CYS A 222 -16.20 -18.60 11.97
CA CYS A 222 -15.53 -17.75 12.95
C CYS A 222 -14.64 -16.67 12.32
N TRP A 223 -14.64 -16.49 10.99
CA TRP A 223 -13.92 -15.39 10.36
C TRP A 223 -14.70 -14.07 10.44
N ASP A 224 -13.99 -12.97 10.68
CA ASP A 224 -14.56 -11.62 10.68
C ASP A 224 -14.94 -11.21 9.25
N ASN A 225 -16.16 -10.73 9.06
CA ASN A 225 -16.57 -10.18 7.77
C ASN A 225 -16.12 -8.70 7.68
N PRO A 226 -15.13 -8.36 6.84
CA PRO A 226 -14.54 -7.02 6.80
C PRO A 226 -15.54 -5.92 6.41
N GLN A 227 -16.63 -6.26 5.72
CA GLN A 227 -17.70 -5.34 5.34
C GLN A 227 -18.73 -5.10 6.46
N GLN A 228 -18.80 -5.99 7.47
CA GLN A 228 -19.83 -5.98 8.52
C GLN A 228 -19.26 -5.68 9.92
N ILE A 229 -18.09 -5.03 10.02
CA ILE A 229 -17.51 -4.61 11.30
C ILE A 229 -18.36 -3.51 11.95
N SER A 230 -19.38 -3.91 12.71
CA SER A 230 -19.96 -3.12 13.79
C SER A 230 -19.14 -3.29 15.06
N ALA A 231 -18.94 -2.20 15.80
CA ALA A 231 -18.53 -2.27 17.20
C ALA A 231 -19.76 -2.66 18.04
N ASP A 232 -20.10 -3.94 18.01
CA ASP A 232 -21.15 -4.58 18.82
C ASP A 232 -20.47 -5.64 19.70
N ASP A 233 -20.87 -5.74 20.96
CA ASP A 233 -20.32 -6.66 21.96
C ASP A 233 -20.50 -8.15 21.59
N LYS A 234 -21.21 -8.41 20.48
CA LYS A 234 -21.50 -9.73 19.90
C LYS A 234 -20.51 -10.18 18.84
N ASN A 235 -19.50 -9.39 18.46
CA ASN A 235 -18.49 -9.86 17.50
C ASN A 235 -17.59 -10.92 18.15
N ASN A 236 -17.89 -12.19 17.84
CA ASN A 236 -17.18 -13.38 18.30
C ASN A 236 -16.22 -13.95 17.24
N ALA A 237 -15.80 -13.14 16.26
CA ALA A 237 -14.81 -13.56 15.29
C ALA A 237 -13.49 -13.94 15.95
N LYS A 238 -12.78 -14.85 15.30
CA LYS A 238 -11.54 -15.49 15.75
C LYS A 238 -10.40 -15.35 14.75
N ALA A 239 -10.68 -14.95 13.52
CA ALA A 239 -9.70 -14.77 12.45
C ALA A 239 -10.07 -13.60 11.53
N ALA A 240 -9.07 -12.84 11.10
CA ALA A 240 -9.19 -11.80 10.07
C ALA A 240 -7.88 -11.68 9.29
N VAL A 241 -7.95 -11.14 8.07
CA VAL A 241 -6.77 -10.80 7.27
C VAL A 241 -6.79 -9.33 6.88
N TYR A 242 -5.62 -8.69 7.05
CA TYR A 242 -5.38 -7.30 6.68
C TYR A 242 -4.26 -7.26 5.63
N ILE A 243 -4.49 -6.63 4.48
CA ILE A 243 -3.47 -6.58 3.41
C ILE A 243 -2.49 -5.44 3.68
N PHE A 244 -1.19 -5.77 3.66
CA PHE A 244 -0.10 -4.81 3.73
C PHE A 244 0.51 -4.56 2.34
N GLY A 245 0.51 -5.57 1.48
CA GLY A 245 1.06 -5.53 0.13
C GLY A 245 0.34 -4.55 -0.79
N HIS A 246 0.95 -3.41 -1.11
CA HIS A 246 0.30 -2.40 -1.94
C HIS A 246 0.11 -2.84 -3.41
N ALA A 247 1.10 -3.52 -3.99
CA ALA A 247 0.95 -4.14 -5.31
C ALA A 247 0.01 -5.35 -5.31
N LEU A 248 -0.29 -5.96 -4.14
CA LEU A 248 -1.35 -6.96 -4.03
C LEU A 248 -2.74 -6.31 -4.11
N LEU A 249 -2.95 -5.14 -3.48
CA LEU A 249 -4.18 -4.36 -3.64
C LEU A 249 -4.42 -3.96 -5.11
N GLU A 250 -3.36 -3.51 -5.79
CA GLU A 250 -3.41 -3.20 -7.22
C GLU A 250 -3.79 -4.42 -8.07
N LYS A 251 -3.17 -5.58 -7.82
CA LYS A 251 -3.51 -6.85 -8.51
C LYS A 251 -4.94 -7.32 -8.23
N LEU A 252 -5.51 -6.97 -7.07
CA LEU A 252 -6.87 -7.33 -6.70
C LEU A 252 -7.95 -6.49 -7.40
N LEU A 253 -7.60 -5.43 -8.12
CA LEU A 253 -8.52 -4.75 -9.05
C LEU A 253 -8.91 -5.62 -10.25
N GLN A 254 -8.07 -6.59 -10.60
CA GLN A 254 -8.37 -7.64 -11.57
C GLN A 254 -8.05 -8.99 -10.91
N PRO A 255 -8.89 -9.40 -9.95
CA PRO A 255 -8.56 -10.48 -9.03
C PRO A 255 -8.51 -11.80 -9.82
N ARG A 256 -7.52 -12.63 -9.52
CA ARG A 256 -7.28 -13.92 -10.19
C ARG A 256 -6.95 -14.98 -9.17
N LYS A 257 -7.65 -16.12 -9.20
CA LYS A 257 -7.58 -17.20 -8.20
C LYS A 257 -6.16 -17.53 -7.67
N PRO A 258 -5.08 -17.58 -8.48
CA PRO A 258 -3.73 -17.89 -7.99
C PRO A 258 -3.00 -16.76 -7.23
N LEU A 259 -3.63 -15.60 -6.96
CA LEU A 259 -3.02 -14.54 -6.17
C LEU A 259 -2.71 -15.03 -4.75
N CYS A 260 -1.45 -14.84 -4.33
CA CYS A 260 -0.92 -15.36 -3.08
C CYS A 260 -0.13 -14.26 -2.35
N ALA A 261 -0.52 -13.97 -1.11
CA ALA A 261 0.17 -13.07 -0.22
C ALA A 261 1.31 -13.78 0.52
N HIS A 262 2.26 -12.99 1.04
CA HIS A 262 3.34 -13.43 1.91
C HIS A 262 3.06 -12.93 3.33
N SER A 263 2.35 -13.74 4.09
CA SER A 263 1.74 -13.35 5.35
C SER A 263 2.64 -13.52 6.58
N VAL A 264 2.35 -12.73 7.60
CA VAL A 264 2.75 -12.96 8.99
C VAL A 264 1.51 -13.30 9.81
N ILE A 265 1.69 -13.93 10.98
CA ILE A 265 0.61 -14.28 11.90
C ILE A 265 0.80 -13.48 13.19
N ILE A 266 -0.24 -12.75 13.60
CA ILE A 266 -0.31 -12.03 14.88
C ILE A 266 -1.42 -12.67 15.73
N TYR A 267 -1.04 -13.20 16.90
CA TYR A 267 -1.97 -13.76 17.86
C TYR A 267 -2.52 -12.65 18.77
N VAL A 268 -3.84 -12.65 18.98
CA VAL A 268 -4.56 -11.61 19.74
C VAL A 268 -5.54 -12.20 20.74
N SER A 269 -5.96 -11.42 21.73
CA SER A 269 -7.10 -11.76 22.58
C SER A 269 -8.42 -11.49 21.87
N ALA A 270 -9.51 -12.12 22.32
CA ALA A 270 -10.85 -11.91 21.77
C ALA A 270 -11.32 -10.44 21.80
N GLU A 271 -10.81 -9.64 22.75
CA GLU A 271 -11.11 -8.20 22.84
C GLU A 271 -10.71 -7.43 21.56
N PHE A 272 -9.73 -7.91 20.80
CA PHE A 272 -9.37 -7.32 19.50
C PHE A 272 -10.57 -7.24 18.54
N PHE A 273 -11.42 -8.26 18.51
CA PHE A 273 -12.58 -8.30 17.61
C PHE A 273 -13.74 -7.40 18.06
N LYS A 274 -13.73 -6.92 19.30
CA LYS A 274 -14.68 -5.92 19.81
C LYS A 274 -14.27 -4.47 19.51
N LEU A 275 -12.98 -4.22 19.27
CA LEU A 275 -12.45 -2.91 18.92
C LEU A 275 -13.05 -2.39 17.59
N LYS A 276 -13.22 -1.07 17.49
CA LYS A 276 -13.55 -0.40 16.23
C LYS A 276 -12.39 -0.56 15.24
N ARG A 277 -12.69 -0.48 13.95
CA ARG A 277 -11.69 -0.65 12.89
C ARG A 277 -10.44 0.21 13.06
N SER A 278 -10.56 1.48 13.45
CA SER A 278 -9.39 2.36 13.68
C SER A 278 -8.51 1.89 14.85
N GLU A 279 -9.13 1.44 15.94
CA GLU A 279 -8.44 0.92 17.13
C GLU A 279 -7.75 -0.42 16.80
N ARG A 280 -8.41 -1.29 16.02
CA ARG A 280 -7.79 -2.51 15.47
C ARG A 280 -6.56 -2.20 14.60
N ILE A 281 -6.64 -1.21 13.71
CA ILE A 281 -5.51 -0.83 12.84
C ILE A 281 -4.34 -0.26 13.64
N GLU A 282 -4.60 0.63 14.61
CA GLU A 282 -3.55 1.15 15.49
C GLU A 282 -2.87 0.05 16.31
N TYR A 283 -3.67 -0.88 16.87
CA TYR A 283 -3.15 -2.06 17.56
C TYR A 283 -2.26 -2.91 16.64
N LEU A 284 -2.73 -3.22 15.42
CA LEU A 284 -1.98 -4.03 14.47
C LEU A 284 -0.71 -3.35 13.97
N ASP A 285 -0.70 -2.04 13.75
CA ASP A 285 0.52 -1.33 13.33
C ASP A 285 1.61 -1.36 14.42
N ASN A 286 1.22 -1.34 15.71
CA ASN A 286 2.16 -1.60 16.81
C ASN A 286 2.68 -3.03 16.77
N GLN A 287 1.79 -4.03 16.82
CA GLN A 287 2.22 -5.45 16.88
C GLN A 287 2.97 -5.91 15.64
N LEU A 288 2.62 -5.38 14.45
CA LEU A 288 3.30 -5.69 13.20
C LEU A 288 4.70 -5.05 13.15
N ALA A 289 4.86 -3.82 13.64
CA ALA A 289 6.17 -3.21 13.77
C ALA A 289 7.06 -4.02 14.75
N GLU A 290 6.55 -4.44 15.91
CA GLU A 290 7.30 -5.30 16.83
C GLU A 290 7.67 -6.64 16.18
N TYR A 291 6.71 -7.34 15.58
CA TYR A 291 6.96 -8.60 14.87
C TYR A 291 8.01 -8.46 13.75
N MET A 292 7.91 -7.42 12.93
CA MET A 292 8.86 -7.19 11.84
C MET A 292 10.24 -6.77 12.36
N HIS A 293 10.34 -6.08 13.50
CA HIS A 293 11.61 -5.80 14.16
C HIS A 293 12.30 -7.10 14.61
N ASP A 294 11.55 -7.98 15.26
CA ASP A 294 12.04 -9.29 15.72
C ASP A 294 12.38 -10.24 14.58
N LEU A 295 11.67 -10.15 13.44
CA LEU A 295 11.96 -10.94 12.26
C LEU A 295 13.22 -10.44 11.52
N LEU A 296 13.30 -9.13 11.25
CA LEU A 296 14.35 -8.52 10.43
C LEU A 296 15.69 -8.37 11.17
N SER A 297 15.69 -8.47 12.50
CA SER A 297 16.92 -8.52 13.32
C SER A 297 17.65 -9.87 13.27
N ARG A 298 17.00 -10.93 12.79
CA ARG A 298 17.59 -12.29 12.77
C ARG A 298 18.56 -12.45 11.59
N GLU A 299 19.73 -13.01 11.85
CA GLU A 299 20.73 -13.30 10.82
C GLU A 299 20.22 -14.27 9.74
N ASP A 300 19.32 -15.20 10.12
CA ASP A 300 18.78 -16.22 9.24
C ASP A 300 17.57 -15.76 8.39
N VAL A 301 17.12 -14.51 8.54
CA VAL A 301 15.91 -13.98 7.89
C VAL A 301 15.90 -14.19 6.37
N THR A 302 14.73 -14.49 5.83
CA THR A 302 14.44 -14.62 4.39
C THR A 302 12.97 -14.40 4.12
N PRO A 303 12.57 -14.14 2.85
CA PRO A 303 11.18 -14.25 2.42
C PRO A 303 10.51 -15.60 2.76
N ARG A 304 11.29 -16.68 2.97
CA ARG A 304 10.77 -17.99 3.41
C ARG A 304 10.29 -18.00 4.88
N LYS A 305 10.51 -16.95 5.66
CA LYS A 305 9.89 -16.80 6.99
C LYS A 305 8.44 -16.29 6.91
N LEU A 306 8.02 -15.77 5.75
CA LEU A 306 6.64 -15.37 5.48
C LEU A 306 5.83 -16.58 5.00
N SER A 307 4.62 -16.77 5.51
CA SER A 307 3.73 -17.89 5.15
C SER A 307 2.94 -17.55 3.88
N PRO A 308 2.89 -18.43 2.87
CA PRO A 308 2.07 -18.16 1.69
C PRO A 308 0.59 -18.25 2.05
N LEU A 309 -0.20 -17.26 1.66
CA LEU A 309 -1.65 -17.23 1.86
C LEU A 309 -2.33 -17.02 0.50
N PRO A 310 -3.07 -18.01 -0.05
CA PRO A 310 -3.93 -17.79 -1.21
C PRO A 310 -5.00 -16.75 -0.83
N ILE A 311 -4.78 -15.48 -1.21
CA ILE A 311 -5.49 -14.34 -0.57
C ILE A 311 -7.00 -14.37 -0.85
N LEU A 312 -7.38 -15.05 -1.93
CA LEU A 312 -8.76 -15.19 -2.38
C LEU A 312 -9.45 -16.44 -1.81
N GLY A 313 -8.71 -17.29 -1.09
CA GLY A 313 -9.26 -18.34 -0.23
C GLY A 313 -9.64 -17.84 1.16
N VAL A 314 -9.26 -16.61 1.54
CA VAL A 314 -9.68 -15.96 2.78
C VAL A 314 -11.21 -15.82 2.80
N PRO A 315 -11.92 -16.33 3.82
CA PRO A 315 -13.35 -16.15 3.93
C PRO A 315 -13.81 -14.70 3.74
N HIS A 316 -14.96 -14.54 3.09
CA HIS A 316 -15.54 -13.25 2.71
C HIS A 316 -14.77 -12.42 1.66
N PHE A 317 -13.56 -12.80 1.22
CA PHE A 317 -12.81 -12.02 0.23
C PHE A 317 -13.30 -12.21 -1.22
N TRP A 318 -13.75 -13.40 -1.63
CA TRP A 318 -14.30 -13.65 -2.97
C TRP A 318 -15.50 -14.61 -2.87
N ALA A 319 -16.63 -14.25 -3.48
CA ALA A 319 -17.86 -15.06 -3.52
C ALA A 319 -17.66 -16.55 -3.87
N GLU A 320 -16.87 -16.88 -4.90
CA GLU A 320 -16.54 -18.26 -5.30
C GLU A 320 -15.94 -19.11 -4.16
N ASN A 321 -15.21 -18.50 -3.22
CA ASN A 321 -14.63 -19.23 -2.09
C ASN A 321 -15.66 -19.69 -1.05
N ALA A 322 -16.94 -19.36 -1.22
CA ALA A 322 -18.04 -19.97 -0.47
C ALA A 322 -18.32 -21.42 -0.91
N ASN A 323 -17.89 -21.83 -2.11
CA ASN A 323 -17.99 -23.20 -2.57
C ASN A 323 -16.76 -24.00 -2.12
N PRO A 324 -16.91 -25.13 -1.40
CA PRO A 324 -15.78 -25.99 -1.00
C PRO A 324 -14.88 -26.42 -2.16
N SER A 325 -15.41 -26.63 -3.37
CA SER A 325 -14.61 -27.04 -4.54
C SER A 325 -13.65 -25.96 -5.04
N PHE A 326 -13.79 -24.71 -4.59
CA PHE A 326 -12.82 -23.66 -4.85
C PHE A 326 -11.41 -24.05 -4.36
N TYR A 327 -11.36 -24.76 -3.22
CA TYR A 327 -10.12 -25.12 -2.52
C TYR A 327 -9.49 -26.44 -3.00
N GLU A 328 -10.18 -27.22 -3.85
CA GLU A 328 -9.68 -28.49 -4.43
C GLU A 328 -8.59 -28.27 -5.50
N ASP A 329 -8.36 -27.02 -5.89
CA ASP A 329 -7.37 -26.61 -6.88
C ASP A 329 -5.94 -26.64 -6.31
N ASN A 330 -5.33 -27.82 -6.42
CA ASN A 330 -3.97 -28.11 -5.97
C ASN A 330 -2.87 -27.27 -6.66
N GLN A 331 -3.16 -26.48 -7.71
CA GLN A 331 -2.17 -25.52 -8.24
C GLN A 331 -2.07 -24.27 -7.37
N VAL A 332 -3.19 -23.86 -6.77
CA VAL A 332 -3.30 -22.73 -5.84
C VAL A 332 -3.07 -23.21 -4.41
N PHE A 333 -3.88 -24.17 -3.96
CA PHE A 333 -3.93 -24.74 -2.61
C PHE A 333 -2.96 -25.92 -2.47
N ARG A 334 -1.67 -25.65 -2.68
CA ARG A 334 -0.59 -26.66 -2.64
C ARG A 334 -0.33 -27.14 -1.22
N SER A 335 -0.05 -28.43 -1.04
CA SER A 335 0.24 -29.08 0.25
C SER A 335 1.65 -28.81 0.84
N GLY A 336 2.34 -27.77 0.38
CA GLY A 336 3.69 -27.46 0.86
C GLY A 336 4.56 -26.67 -0.11
N ARG A 337 5.76 -26.32 0.37
CA ARG A 337 6.82 -25.75 -0.49
C ARG A 337 7.48 -26.86 -1.30
N ARG A 338 7.72 -26.60 -2.58
CA ARG A 338 8.60 -27.47 -3.40
C ARG A 338 9.96 -27.57 -2.72
N GLN A 339 10.34 -28.78 -2.31
CA GLN A 339 11.70 -29.07 -1.92
C GLN A 339 12.61 -28.87 -3.16
N LYS A 340 13.80 -28.29 -2.95
CA LYS A 340 14.85 -28.40 -3.97
C LYS A 340 15.44 -29.79 -3.80
N VAL A 341 15.18 -30.66 -4.77
CA VAL A 341 15.97 -31.88 -5.03
C VAL A 341 17.33 -31.45 -5.58
#